data_AF-A0AAV1HMW1-F1
#
_entry.id   AF-A0AAV1HMW1-F1
#
_cell.length_a   1.000
_cell.length_b   1.000
_cell.length_c   1.000
_cell.angle_alpha   90.00
_cell.angle_beta   90.00
_cell.angle_gamma   90.00
#
_symmetry.space_group_name_H-M   'P 1'
#
loop_
_entity.id
_entity.type
_entity.pdbx_description
1 polymer ?
#
loop_
_entity_poly.entity_id
_entity_poly.type
_entity_poly.pdbx_seq_one_letter_code
_entity_poly.pdbx_strand_id
1 'polypeptide(L)'
;MSEEAAVNMKEVELSEIDPEKQPMTSDGQEKNGGIKPEVPQARAPFTGLTKEELMKVADTPGWVRTRWALLILFWVVLVSMLIAVIVITLKAPRCKPIPDINWWIEGPLYQISDVEAFSEGIEGVEAKLDEISRLRVKGLVLGPFHTLQDDQPNTLNLEEIDPAYGTESGLTNVLNKAHKKGISVVLDLTPNYRGEDSWFSSSVENELMNRVKAAAEYWLQFGFDGIKISDFNVASSSIEWLELQAAVQGNRTDDTKKKALIGVVTSVSAEDVNQLINTTGVDLLLSDLLDKSGGKERIKAMDILSSMQGSVGWGLGAAQNNQLSKSTSLIRLYQLLLFTMPGTPVFTYGDEIGLNTQGAASPKMIWDIEKKLLELADAVNETAEAEWKEHVTIKKWFKSLSDLRGKERSLLHGDYYSLYSADSSIAFLRIWDQSDRYITAVNWGTTPEKLTFTLTPTEGVELPEKAKVQLSTDENLKVDSSVSLDSITLGPGQAVLLQFPYIG
;
A
#
# COMPACT_ATOMS: atom_id res chain seq x y z
N MET A 1 4.67 2.19 -51.80
CA MET A 1 4.18 3.52 -52.20
C MET A 1 3.86 4.29 -50.92
N SER A 2 4.57 5.41 -50.73
CA SER A 2 4.40 6.48 -49.71
C SER A 2 4.34 6.04 -48.25
N GLU A 3 5.47 5.93 -47.54
CA GLU A 3 6.24 6.97 -46.81
C GLU A 3 5.55 7.53 -45.55
N GLU A 4 6.23 7.25 -44.44
CA GLU A 4 5.97 7.57 -43.05
C GLU A 4 6.18 9.07 -42.74
N ALA A 5 5.42 9.60 -41.78
CA ALA A 5 5.76 10.84 -41.10
C ALA A 5 5.68 10.62 -39.58
N ALA A 6 6.81 10.21 -39.01
CA ALA A 6 7.05 10.21 -37.58
C ALA A 6 7.43 11.62 -37.10
N VAL A 7 6.80 12.05 -36.02
CA VAL A 7 7.01 13.31 -35.31
C VAL A 7 8.28 13.22 -34.47
N ASN A 8 9.22 14.15 -34.66
CA ASN A 8 10.39 14.31 -33.78
C ASN A 8 10.60 15.82 -33.55
N MET A 9 10.33 16.29 -32.32
CA MET A 9 10.63 17.65 -31.88
C MET A 9 11.93 17.61 -31.08
N LYS A 10 12.98 18.21 -31.67
CA LYS A 10 14.25 18.50 -31.01
C LYS A 10 14.39 20.01 -30.81
N GLU A 11 14.86 20.35 -29.62
CA GLU A 11 15.80 21.42 -29.28
C GLU A 11 15.63 22.77 -29.98
N VAL A 12 15.08 23.73 -29.23
CA VAL A 12 15.22 25.17 -29.50
C VAL A 12 16.51 25.65 -28.81
N GLU A 13 17.61 25.67 -29.56
CA GLU A 13 18.81 26.41 -29.20
C GLU A 13 18.59 27.91 -29.48
N LEU A 14 18.73 28.73 -28.43
CA LEU A 14 18.82 30.18 -28.54
C LEU A 14 20.18 30.56 -29.15
N SER A 15 20.15 31.07 -30.37
CA SER A 15 21.30 31.68 -31.03
C SER A 15 21.35 33.18 -30.74
N GLU A 16 22.43 33.61 -30.10
CA GLU A 16 22.88 34.99 -30.01
C GLU A 16 23.23 35.50 -31.42
N ILE A 17 22.67 36.63 -31.84
CA ILE A 17 23.06 37.35 -33.05
C ILE A 17 23.56 38.73 -32.66
N ASP A 18 24.86 38.91 -32.82
CA ASP A 18 25.61 40.16 -32.76
C ASP A 18 25.70 40.74 -34.19
N PRO A 19 25.27 41.99 -34.47
CA PRO A 19 25.36 42.55 -35.82
C PRO A 19 26.43 43.65 -35.86
N GLU A 20 27.61 43.36 -36.43
CA GLU A 20 28.44 44.42 -37.00
C GLU A 20 29.47 43.88 -37.99
N LYS A 21 29.21 44.09 -39.29
CA LYS A 21 30.20 44.40 -40.35
C LYS A 21 29.52 44.36 -41.73
N GLN A 22 29.35 45.53 -42.37
CA GLN A 22 30.05 45.91 -43.62
C GLN A 22 29.51 47.24 -44.22
N PRO A 23 30.31 47.95 -45.03
CA PRO A 23 30.16 49.38 -45.29
C PRO A 23 29.38 49.75 -46.55
N MET A 24 28.89 50.98 -46.57
CA MET A 24 28.25 51.67 -47.71
C MET A 24 29.29 52.26 -48.67
N THR A 25 29.06 52.07 -49.97
CA THR A 25 29.39 53.06 -51.02
C THR A 25 28.31 52.99 -52.11
N SER A 26 27.64 54.11 -52.36
CA SER A 26 27.24 54.57 -53.72
C SER A 26 26.22 55.71 -53.62
N ASP A 27 26.64 56.84 -54.17
CA ASP A 27 25.95 58.06 -54.64
C ASP A 27 24.43 58.04 -54.89
N GLY A 28 23.82 59.20 -54.65
CA GLY A 28 22.46 59.54 -55.11
C GLY A 28 22.00 60.92 -54.63
N GLN A 29 22.25 61.94 -55.44
CA GLN A 29 21.95 63.36 -55.26
C GLN A 29 20.47 63.68 -55.54
N GLU A 30 19.76 64.45 -54.69
CA GLU A 30 18.67 65.35 -55.16
C GLU A 30 18.27 66.52 -54.21
N LYS A 31 18.51 67.75 -54.72
CA LYS A 31 17.77 69.04 -54.69
C LYS A 31 17.15 69.65 -53.41
N ASN A 32 17.78 70.76 -53.00
CA ASN A 32 17.28 72.10 -52.65
C ASN A 32 15.87 72.33 -52.06
N GLY A 33 15.86 72.99 -50.90
CA GLY A 33 14.73 73.78 -50.38
C GLY A 33 15.02 74.28 -48.96
N GLY A 34 15.63 75.46 -48.82
CA GLY A 34 15.85 76.08 -47.51
C GLY A 34 14.59 76.77 -46.99
N ILE A 35 14.32 76.62 -45.69
CA ILE A 35 13.90 77.65 -44.72
C ILE A 35 14.16 77.06 -43.33
N LYS A 36 15.03 77.68 -42.55
CA LYS A 36 15.15 77.45 -41.10
C LYS A 36 13.91 78.03 -40.41
N PRO A 37 13.43 77.35 -39.35
CA PRO A 37 13.38 78.04 -38.07
C PRO A 37 14.06 77.22 -36.97
N GLU A 38 14.88 77.89 -36.17
CA GLU A 38 15.45 77.35 -34.94
C GLU A 38 14.39 77.26 -33.85
N VAL A 39 14.30 76.08 -33.22
CA VAL A 39 13.72 75.83 -31.89
C VAL A 39 14.66 74.83 -31.18
N PRO A 40 14.91 74.98 -29.87
CA PRO A 40 16.20 74.70 -29.25
C PRO A 40 16.46 73.23 -28.88
N GLN A 41 17.75 72.93 -28.70
CA GLN A 41 18.32 71.67 -28.26
C GLN A 41 17.63 71.07 -27.02
N ALA A 42 17.30 69.79 -27.08
CA ALA A 42 17.36 68.88 -25.93
C ALA A 42 17.28 67.40 -26.39
N ARG A 43 18.28 66.92 -27.14
CA ARG A 43 18.68 65.52 -26.96
C ARG A 43 19.90 65.56 -26.06
N ALA A 44 19.69 65.15 -24.80
CA ALA A 44 20.81 64.89 -23.91
C ALA A 44 21.81 63.98 -24.66
N PRO A 45 23.08 64.38 -24.80
CA PRO A 45 24.06 63.58 -25.50
C PRO A 45 24.24 62.26 -24.74
N PHE A 46 24.34 61.17 -25.48
CA PHE A 46 24.59 59.81 -24.99
C PHE A 46 25.65 59.84 -23.88
N THR A 47 25.23 59.57 -22.64
CA THR A 47 26.07 59.61 -21.43
C THR A 47 26.89 58.33 -21.28
N GLY A 48 27.49 57.87 -22.38
CA GLY A 48 28.39 56.73 -22.42
C GLY A 48 29.70 57.13 -23.06
N LEU A 49 30.83 56.68 -22.51
CA LEU A 49 32.14 56.91 -23.12
C LEU A 49 32.21 56.20 -24.48
N THR A 50 32.81 56.87 -25.46
CA THR A 50 33.18 56.23 -26.74
C THR A 50 34.27 55.19 -26.52
N LYS A 51 34.39 54.17 -27.40
CA LYS A 51 35.37 53.07 -27.26
C LYS A 51 36.80 53.58 -27.04
N GLU A 52 37.18 54.64 -27.73
CA GLU A 52 38.51 55.24 -27.68
C GLU A 52 38.78 55.97 -26.36
N GLU A 53 37.76 56.63 -25.79
CA GLU A 53 37.82 57.29 -24.49
C GLU A 53 37.81 56.26 -23.35
N LEU A 54 37.05 55.17 -23.49
CA LEU A 54 37.00 54.09 -22.51
C LEU A 54 38.33 53.35 -22.42
N MET A 55 38.98 53.04 -23.55
CA MET A 55 40.27 52.34 -23.57
C MET A 55 41.38 53.15 -22.90
N LYS A 56 41.37 54.50 -23.03
CA LYS A 56 42.33 55.37 -22.33
C LYS A 56 42.26 55.28 -20.81
N VAL A 57 41.07 55.02 -20.24
CA VAL A 57 40.86 54.88 -18.80
C VAL A 57 40.96 53.41 -18.34
N ALA A 58 40.54 52.47 -19.20
CA ALA A 58 40.50 51.03 -18.92
C ALA A 58 41.90 50.39 -18.82
N ASP A 59 42.89 50.88 -19.58
CA ASP A 59 44.27 50.37 -19.55
C ASP A 59 45.13 51.00 -18.45
N THR A 60 44.55 51.81 -17.56
CA THR A 60 45.29 52.34 -16.41
C THR A 60 45.73 51.19 -15.49
N PRO A 61 46.97 51.22 -14.95
CA PRO A 61 47.49 50.12 -14.13
C PRO A 61 46.63 49.80 -12.91
N GLY A 62 45.91 50.81 -12.37
CA GLY A 62 44.95 50.64 -11.30
C GLY A 62 43.73 49.82 -11.73
N TRP A 63 43.09 50.14 -12.86
CA TRP A 63 41.91 49.42 -13.32
C TRP A 63 42.20 47.99 -13.77
N VAL A 64 43.34 47.77 -14.45
CA VAL A 64 43.75 46.42 -14.86
C VAL A 64 43.95 45.52 -13.64
N ARG A 65 44.61 46.01 -12.57
CA ARG A 65 44.79 45.25 -11.33
C ARG A 65 43.47 44.96 -10.63
N THR A 66 42.56 45.93 -10.55
CA THR A 66 41.25 45.74 -9.93
C THR A 66 40.38 44.74 -10.73
N ARG A 67 40.42 44.78 -12.06
CA ARG A 67 39.70 43.83 -12.92
C ARG A 67 40.20 42.39 -12.71
N TRP A 68 41.52 42.19 -12.69
CA TRP A 68 42.10 40.88 -12.40
C TRP A 68 41.80 40.41 -10.97
N ALA A 69 41.82 41.31 -9.98
CA ALA A 69 41.43 40.98 -8.61
C ALA A 69 39.96 40.55 -8.50
N LEU A 70 39.04 41.26 -9.17
CA LEU A 70 37.61 40.90 -9.21
C LEU A 70 37.37 39.59 -9.96
N LEU A 71 38.09 39.34 -11.07
CA LEU A 71 37.98 38.09 -11.82
C LEU A 71 38.47 36.89 -11.00
N ILE A 72 39.61 37.03 -10.31
CA ILE A 72 40.13 35.99 -9.41
C ILE A 72 39.14 35.76 -8.26
N LEU A 73 38.61 36.82 -7.65
CA LEU A 73 37.61 36.71 -6.59
C LEU A 73 36.35 35.97 -7.07
N PHE A 74 35.86 36.29 -8.28
CA PHE A 74 34.71 35.60 -8.89
C PHE A 74 34.97 34.09 -9.01
N TRP A 75 36.11 33.68 -9.55
CA TRP A 75 36.45 32.26 -9.67
C TRP A 75 36.64 31.58 -8.32
N VAL A 76 37.21 32.27 -7.34
CA VAL A 76 37.34 31.75 -5.97
C VAL A 76 35.96 31.52 -5.33
N VAL A 77 35.03 32.46 -5.49
CA VAL A 77 33.64 32.31 -4.99
C VAL A 77 32.91 31.19 -5.73
N LEU A 78 33.11 31.07 -7.05
CA LEU A 78 32.48 30.02 -7.84
C LEU A 78 32.99 28.63 -7.45
N VAL A 79 34.30 28.48 -7.28
CA VAL A 79 34.92 27.22 -6.82
C VAL A 79 34.52 26.92 -5.37
N SER A 80 34.47 27.91 -4.48
CA SER A 80 34.04 27.69 -3.09
C SER A 80 32.58 27.26 -3.01
N MET A 81 31.70 27.83 -3.84
CA MET A 81 30.31 27.40 -3.96
C MET A 81 30.21 25.95 -4.47
N LEU A 82 30.99 25.59 -5.49
CA LEU A 82 31.02 24.21 -6.01
C LEU A 82 31.48 23.20 -4.93
N ILE A 83 32.54 23.54 -4.19
CA ILE A 83 33.03 22.72 -3.09
C ILE A 83 31.96 22.60 -2.00
N ALA A 84 31.27 23.69 -1.64
CA ALA A 84 30.20 23.64 -0.65
C ALA A 84 29.06 22.70 -1.09
N VAL A 85 28.65 22.75 -2.36
CA VAL A 85 27.64 21.83 -2.92
C VAL A 85 28.10 20.38 -2.79
N ILE A 86 29.33 20.07 -3.22
CA ILE A 86 29.89 18.70 -3.12
C ILE A 86 29.92 18.24 -1.66
N VAL A 87 30.37 19.09 -0.74
CA VAL A 87 30.46 18.76 0.69
C VAL A 87 29.07 18.52 1.28
N ILE A 88 28.06 19.32 0.93
CA ILE A 88 26.68 19.12 1.39
C ILE A 88 26.14 17.78 0.86
N THR A 89 26.34 17.46 -0.42
CA THR A 89 25.90 16.19 -0.99
C THR A 89 26.60 14.98 -0.38
N LEU A 90 27.89 15.09 -0.05
CA LEU A 90 28.64 14.00 0.59
C LEU A 90 28.30 13.83 2.08
N LYS A 91 27.90 14.90 2.77
CA LYS A 91 27.50 14.86 4.18
C LYS A 91 26.03 14.54 4.40
N ALA A 92 25.18 14.72 3.39
CA ALA A 92 23.78 14.38 3.49
C ALA A 92 23.63 12.85 3.70
N PRO A 93 22.94 12.40 4.76
CA PRO A 93 22.68 10.99 4.96
C PRO A 93 21.89 10.44 3.78
N ARG A 94 22.25 9.24 3.33
CA ARG A 94 21.51 8.57 2.26
C ARG A 94 20.17 8.09 2.81
N CYS A 95 19.10 8.35 2.08
CA CYS A 95 17.82 7.76 2.39
C CYS A 95 17.91 6.22 2.31
N LYS A 96 17.24 5.51 3.21
CA LYS A 96 17.03 4.06 3.13
C LYS A 96 16.39 3.76 1.77
N PRO A 97 16.98 2.89 0.93
CA PRO A 97 16.39 2.55 -0.36
C PRO A 97 15.01 1.93 -0.13
N ILE A 98 14.06 2.27 -1.00
CA ILE A 98 12.72 1.67 -0.96
C ILE A 98 12.89 0.18 -1.30
N PRO A 99 12.42 -0.74 -0.44
CA PRO A 99 12.52 -2.16 -0.71
C PRO A 99 11.65 -2.52 -1.93
N ASP A 100 12.06 -3.53 -2.69
CA ASP A 100 11.19 -4.12 -3.71
C ASP A 100 10.02 -4.82 -3.00
N ILE A 101 8.86 -4.18 -3.00
CA ILE A 101 7.64 -4.69 -2.36
C ILE A 101 6.80 -5.44 -3.38
N ASN A 102 6.34 -6.63 -2.99
CA ASN A 102 5.40 -7.39 -3.80
C ASN A 102 3.98 -6.81 -3.64
N TRP A 103 3.15 -7.02 -4.66
CA TRP A 103 1.80 -6.42 -4.70
C TRP A 103 0.90 -6.85 -3.52
N TRP A 104 1.13 -8.04 -2.94
CA TRP A 104 0.36 -8.51 -1.78
C TRP A 104 0.70 -7.75 -0.49
N ILE A 105 1.85 -7.08 -0.41
CA ILE A 105 2.27 -6.28 0.76
C ILE A 105 1.73 -4.84 0.66
N GLU A 106 1.42 -4.36 -0.54
CA GLU A 106 1.01 -2.97 -0.81
C GLU A 106 -0.33 -2.56 -0.17
N GLY A 107 -1.13 -3.51 0.31
CA GLY A 107 -2.45 -3.22 0.89
C GLY A 107 -3.17 -4.46 1.37
N PRO A 108 -4.45 -4.32 1.79
CA PRO A 108 -5.20 -5.44 2.30
C PRO A 108 -5.62 -6.41 1.20
N LEU A 109 -5.72 -7.69 1.59
CA LEU A 109 -6.39 -8.74 0.81
C LEU A 109 -7.84 -8.87 1.29
N TYR A 110 -8.75 -9.04 0.33
CA TYR A 110 -10.18 -9.20 0.59
C TYR A 110 -10.65 -10.57 0.11
N GLN A 111 -11.18 -11.38 1.00
CA GLN A 111 -11.57 -12.77 0.71
C GLN A 111 -13.06 -12.89 0.46
N ILE A 112 -13.42 -13.47 -0.69
CA ILE A 112 -14.77 -13.86 -1.06
C ILE A 112 -14.78 -15.38 -1.18
N SER A 113 -15.11 -16.05 -0.08
CA SER A 113 -15.24 -17.50 -0.03
C SER A 113 -16.48 -18.00 -0.76
N ASP A 114 -17.58 -17.26 -0.68
CA ASP A 114 -18.86 -17.61 -1.30
C ASP A 114 -19.35 -16.49 -2.21
N VAL A 115 -19.21 -16.69 -3.52
CA VAL A 115 -19.60 -15.71 -4.55
C VAL A 115 -21.11 -15.56 -4.66
N GLU A 116 -21.88 -16.57 -4.28
CA GLU A 116 -23.35 -16.52 -4.29
C GLU A 116 -23.85 -15.64 -3.15
N ALA A 117 -23.34 -15.86 -1.93
CA ALA A 117 -23.67 -15.02 -0.78
C ALA A 117 -23.17 -13.58 -0.94
N PHE A 118 -22.05 -13.37 -1.63
CA PHE A 118 -21.48 -12.04 -1.87
C PHE A 118 -22.24 -11.23 -2.93
N SER A 119 -22.55 -11.84 -4.06
CA SER A 119 -23.08 -11.10 -5.22
C SER A 119 -23.99 -11.90 -6.15
N GLU A 120 -24.55 -13.02 -5.73
CA GLU A 120 -25.43 -13.87 -6.57
C GLU A 120 -24.69 -14.35 -7.85
N GLY A 121 -23.42 -14.75 -7.67
CA GLY A 121 -22.56 -15.30 -8.71
C GLY A 121 -21.40 -14.41 -9.14
N ILE A 122 -20.54 -14.94 -10.01
CA ILE A 122 -19.32 -14.29 -10.52
C ILE A 122 -19.65 -13.01 -11.31
N GLU A 123 -20.72 -13.02 -12.10
CA GLU A 123 -21.17 -11.85 -12.85
C GLU A 123 -21.54 -10.68 -11.92
N GLY A 124 -22.06 -10.98 -10.73
CA GLY A 124 -22.33 -9.96 -9.71
C GLY A 124 -21.05 -9.37 -9.10
N VAL A 125 -19.97 -10.15 -9.00
CA VAL A 125 -18.68 -9.66 -8.51
C VAL A 125 -18.18 -8.51 -9.39
N GLU A 126 -18.33 -8.65 -10.71
CA GLU A 126 -17.95 -7.60 -11.67
C GLU A 126 -18.64 -6.27 -11.34
N ALA A 127 -19.94 -6.29 -11.05
CA ALA A 127 -20.71 -5.10 -10.70
C ALA A 127 -20.22 -4.45 -9.39
N LYS A 128 -19.72 -5.25 -8.45
CA LYS A 128 -19.28 -4.80 -7.11
C LYS A 128 -17.81 -4.40 -7.03
N LEU A 129 -16.99 -4.71 -8.03
CA LEU A 129 -15.57 -4.31 -8.08
C LEU A 129 -15.34 -2.79 -7.95
N ASP A 130 -16.28 -1.96 -8.40
CA ASP A 130 -16.20 -0.50 -8.22
C ASP A 130 -16.27 -0.10 -6.74
N GLU A 131 -17.08 -0.80 -5.95
CA GLU A 131 -17.18 -0.58 -4.50
C GLU A 131 -15.93 -1.09 -3.77
N ILE A 132 -15.44 -2.28 -4.13
CA ILE A 132 -14.21 -2.87 -3.55
C ILE A 132 -12.99 -1.98 -3.81
N SER A 133 -12.88 -1.42 -5.01
CA SER A 133 -11.79 -0.48 -5.35
C SER A 133 -11.80 0.79 -4.49
N ARG A 134 -12.99 1.28 -4.08
CA ARG A 134 -13.11 2.42 -3.16
C ARG A 134 -12.62 2.11 -1.75
N LEU A 135 -12.54 0.84 -1.37
CA LEU A 135 -11.94 0.39 -0.10
C LEU A 135 -10.40 0.29 -0.17
N ARG A 136 -9.80 0.61 -1.33
CA ARG A 136 -8.34 0.53 -1.56
C ARG A 136 -7.73 -0.86 -1.35
N VAL A 137 -8.53 -1.90 -1.57
CA VAL A 137 -8.04 -3.28 -1.57
C VAL A 137 -7.07 -3.48 -2.73
N LYS A 138 -5.97 -4.20 -2.46
CA LYS A 138 -4.93 -4.50 -3.46
C LYS A 138 -5.01 -5.90 -4.02
N GLY A 139 -5.55 -6.84 -3.25
CA GLY A 139 -5.77 -8.21 -3.69
C GLY A 139 -7.15 -8.73 -3.34
N LEU A 140 -7.72 -9.50 -4.25
CA LEU A 140 -8.97 -10.20 -4.08
C LEU A 140 -8.70 -11.70 -4.06
N VAL A 141 -9.17 -12.42 -3.06
CA VAL A 141 -9.13 -13.89 -3.03
C VAL A 141 -10.54 -14.37 -3.36
N LEU A 142 -10.69 -15.10 -4.46
CA LEU A 142 -11.97 -15.60 -4.95
C LEU A 142 -12.07 -17.12 -4.81
N GLY A 143 -13.25 -17.57 -4.40
CA GLY A 143 -13.62 -18.98 -4.40
C GLY A 143 -13.27 -19.71 -3.11
N PRO A 144 -13.32 -21.06 -3.12
CA PRO A 144 -13.37 -21.92 -4.31
C PRO A 144 -14.73 -21.97 -5.02
N PHE A 145 -14.73 -22.20 -6.34
CA PHE A 145 -15.95 -22.30 -7.17
C PHE A 145 -15.87 -23.40 -8.23
N HIS A 146 -14.92 -24.33 -8.07
CA HIS A 146 -14.78 -25.49 -8.95
C HIS A 146 -15.85 -26.54 -8.67
N THR A 147 -16.10 -27.42 -9.65
CA THR A 147 -17.13 -28.46 -9.52
C THR A 147 -16.71 -29.53 -8.49
N LEU A 148 -17.57 -29.78 -7.50
CA LEU A 148 -17.41 -30.82 -6.49
C LEU A 148 -18.76 -31.29 -5.94
N GLN A 149 -18.97 -32.61 -5.86
CA GLN A 149 -20.03 -33.19 -5.02
C GLN A 149 -19.44 -33.60 -3.66
N ASP A 150 -20.23 -33.45 -2.60
CA ASP A 150 -19.81 -33.56 -1.19
C ASP A 150 -18.93 -34.79 -0.90
N ASP A 151 -17.70 -34.56 -0.45
CA ASP A 151 -16.69 -35.56 -0.06
C ASP A 151 -16.43 -36.68 -1.09
N GLN A 152 -16.64 -36.42 -2.38
CA GLN A 152 -16.37 -37.39 -3.46
C GLN A 152 -15.21 -36.93 -4.37
N PRO A 153 -13.96 -37.40 -4.12
CA PRO A 153 -12.78 -37.04 -4.93
C PRO A 153 -12.94 -37.32 -6.43
N ASN A 154 -13.74 -38.33 -6.80
CA ASN A 154 -13.99 -38.73 -8.18
C ASN A 154 -14.81 -37.70 -8.99
N THR A 155 -15.54 -36.82 -8.30
CA THR A 155 -16.37 -35.78 -8.92
C THR A 155 -15.67 -34.42 -8.99
N LEU A 156 -14.51 -34.31 -8.36
CA LEU A 156 -13.71 -33.09 -8.35
C LEU A 156 -13.33 -32.74 -9.80
N ASN A 157 -13.54 -31.50 -10.22
CA ASN A 157 -12.90 -30.96 -11.42
C ASN A 157 -12.39 -29.55 -11.11
N LEU A 158 -11.09 -29.41 -10.91
CA LEU A 158 -10.45 -28.16 -10.49
C LEU A 158 -10.29 -27.14 -11.63
N GLU A 159 -10.45 -27.54 -12.88
CA GLU A 159 -10.30 -26.68 -14.06
C GLU A 159 -11.65 -26.13 -14.56
N GLU A 160 -12.77 -26.67 -14.05
CA GLU A 160 -14.12 -26.31 -14.48
C GLU A 160 -14.87 -25.56 -13.36
N ILE A 161 -15.54 -24.48 -13.74
CA ILE A 161 -16.39 -23.69 -12.86
C ILE A 161 -17.75 -24.39 -12.72
N ASP A 162 -18.25 -24.53 -11.49
CA ASP A 162 -19.62 -25.01 -11.27
C ASP A 162 -20.61 -24.03 -11.93
N PRO A 163 -21.48 -24.49 -12.86
CA PRO A 163 -22.45 -23.64 -13.55
C PRO A 163 -23.38 -22.85 -12.62
N ALA A 164 -23.52 -23.27 -11.36
CA ALA A 164 -24.26 -22.54 -10.34
C ALA A 164 -23.60 -21.19 -9.96
N TYR A 165 -22.27 -21.06 -10.06
CA TYR A 165 -21.55 -19.85 -9.68
C TYR A 165 -21.34 -18.87 -10.84
N GLY A 166 -21.39 -19.34 -12.09
CA GLY A 166 -21.30 -18.47 -13.27
C GLY A 166 -20.56 -19.11 -14.44
N THR A 167 -20.07 -18.25 -15.34
CA THR A 167 -19.42 -18.67 -16.59
C THR A 167 -17.95 -18.24 -16.66
N GLU A 168 -17.13 -18.94 -17.45
CA GLU A 168 -15.74 -18.55 -17.73
C GLU A 168 -15.65 -17.14 -18.37
N SER A 169 -16.64 -16.78 -19.19
CA SER A 169 -16.73 -15.44 -19.77
C SER A 169 -16.98 -14.37 -18.70
N GLY A 170 -17.85 -14.65 -17.73
CA GLY A 170 -18.07 -13.78 -16.58
C GLY A 170 -16.79 -13.60 -15.76
N LEU A 171 -16.07 -14.70 -15.52
CA LEU A 171 -14.80 -14.66 -14.79
C LEU A 171 -13.73 -13.84 -15.53
N THR A 172 -13.64 -13.98 -16.85
CA THR A 172 -12.73 -13.17 -17.69
C THR A 172 -13.03 -11.67 -17.55
N ASN A 173 -14.30 -11.29 -17.49
CA ASN A 173 -14.68 -9.88 -17.30
C ASN A 173 -14.28 -9.38 -15.90
N VAL A 174 -14.49 -10.19 -14.86
CA VAL A 174 -14.06 -9.88 -13.48
C VAL A 174 -12.54 -9.64 -13.43
N LEU A 175 -11.74 -10.56 -13.98
CA LEU A 175 -10.28 -10.43 -14.01
C LEU A 175 -9.84 -9.16 -14.75
N ASN A 176 -10.39 -8.92 -15.95
CA ASN A 176 -10.07 -7.73 -16.73
C ASN A 176 -10.43 -6.44 -16.01
N LYS A 177 -11.60 -6.39 -15.35
CA LYS A 177 -12.04 -5.20 -14.60
C LYS A 177 -11.22 -5.00 -13.33
N ALA A 178 -10.85 -6.08 -12.63
CA ALA A 178 -9.99 -6.03 -11.45
C ALA A 178 -8.59 -5.51 -11.81
N HIS A 179 -7.97 -6.06 -12.86
CA HIS A 179 -6.65 -5.61 -13.33
C HIS A 179 -6.65 -4.15 -13.80
N LYS A 180 -7.70 -3.70 -14.51
CA LYS A 180 -7.87 -2.28 -14.88
C LYS A 180 -7.93 -1.34 -13.67
N LYS A 181 -8.32 -1.85 -12.50
CA LYS A 181 -8.39 -1.11 -11.23
C LYS A 181 -7.15 -1.29 -10.36
N GLY A 182 -6.15 -2.03 -10.83
CA GLY A 182 -4.94 -2.33 -10.06
C GLY A 182 -5.18 -3.30 -8.90
N ILE A 183 -6.22 -4.14 -8.99
CA ILE A 183 -6.52 -5.19 -8.01
C ILE A 183 -6.00 -6.51 -8.59
N SER A 184 -5.14 -7.20 -7.85
CA SER A 184 -4.69 -8.55 -8.18
C SER A 184 -5.72 -9.57 -7.74
N VAL A 185 -5.90 -10.65 -8.49
CA VAL A 185 -6.88 -11.69 -8.15
C VAL A 185 -6.18 -13.02 -7.87
N VAL A 186 -6.47 -13.62 -6.73
CA VAL A 186 -5.98 -14.91 -6.27
C VAL A 186 -7.13 -15.90 -6.27
N LEU A 187 -6.89 -17.10 -6.81
CA LEU A 187 -7.87 -18.18 -6.78
C LEU A 187 -7.63 -19.07 -5.55
N ASP A 188 -8.68 -19.38 -4.80
CA ASP A 188 -8.63 -20.44 -3.80
C ASP A 188 -8.82 -21.81 -4.47
N LEU A 189 -7.77 -22.63 -4.46
CA LEU A 189 -7.74 -23.99 -5.03
C LEU A 189 -7.78 -25.07 -3.94
N THR A 190 -8.58 -24.85 -2.90
CA THR A 190 -8.82 -25.86 -1.86
C THR A 190 -9.64 -27.02 -2.43
N PRO A 191 -9.09 -28.26 -2.54
CA PRO A 191 -9.78 -29.33 -3.27
C PRO A 191 -11.14 -29.69 -2.70
N ASN A 192 -11.21 -29.95 -1.38
CA ASN A 192 -12.42 -30.38 -0.70
C ASN A 192 -13.05 -29.26 0.13
N TYR A 193 -13.40 -28.14 -0.52
CA TYR A 193 -13.87 -26.93 0.14
C TYR A 193 -15.26 -27.03 0.81
N ARG A 194 -16.04 -28.08 0.49
CA ARG A 194 -17.35 -28.37 1.11
C ARG A 194 -17.27 -29.40 2.24
N GLY A 195 -16.16 -30.14 2.34
CA GLY A 195 -15.97 -31.18 3.34
C GLY A 195 -15.32 -30.69 4.64
N GLU A 196 -15.14 -31.60 5.59
CA GLU A 196 -14.47 -31.30 6.87
C GLU A 196 -12.94 -31.13 6.70
N ASP A 197 -12.31 -32.02 5.92
CA ASP A 197 -10.88 -31.98 5.63
C ASP A 197 -10.62 -31.36 4.26
N SER A 198 -9.84 -30.25 4.19
CA SER A 198 -9.55 -29.52 2.95
C SER A 198 -8.93 -30.37 1.84
N TRP A 199 -8.24 -31.45 2.21
CA TRP A 199 -7.51 -32.36 1.32
C TRP A 199 -8.12 -33.76 1.23
N PHE A 200 -9.37 -33.93 1.69
CA PHE A 200 -10.01 -35.22 1.95
C PHE A 200 -9.31 -36.01 3.08
N SER A 201 -10.03 -36.94 3.71
CA SER A 201 -9.58 -37.66 4.91
C SER A 201 -8.52 -38.74 4.62
N SER A 202 -8.36 -39.15 3.37
CA SER A 202 -7.28 -40.02 2.90
C SER A 202 -6.06 -39.15 2.59
N SER A 203 -4.91 -39.49 3.20
CA SER A 203 -3.58 -38.92 2.92
C SER A 203 -3.46 -38.46 1.48
N VAL A 204 -3.06 -37.20 1.25
CA VAL A 204 -2.92 -36.60 -0.08
C VAL A 204 -2.35 -37.61 -1.06
N GLU A 205 -3.21 -38.16 -1.91
CA GLU A 205 -2.75 -39.04 -2.96
C GLU A 205 -1.92 -38.18 -3.91
N ASN A 206 -0.74 -38.64 -4.33
CA ASN A 206 0.13 -37.88 -5.24
C ASN A 206 -0.63 -37.45 -6.51
N GLU A 207 -1.65 -38.22 -6.92
CA GLU A 207 -2.59 -37.87 -7.98
C GLU A 207 -3.34 -36.55 -7.71
N LEU A 208 -3.82 -36.32 -6.49
CA LEU A 208 -4.52 -35.09 -6.11
C LEU A 208 -3.60 -33.85 -6.23
N MET A 209 -2.35 -33.95 -5.77
CA MET A 209 -1.38 -32.85 -5.93
C MET A 209 -1.07 -32.56 -7.39
N ASN A 210 -0.92 -33.60 -8.21
CA ASN A 210 -0.72 -33.43 -9.65
C ASN A 210 -1.91 -32.73 -10.30
N ARG A 211 -3.14 -33.02 -9.87
CA ARG A 211 -4.35 -32.34 -10.34
C ARG A 211 -4.40 -30.87 -9.89
N VAL A 212 -4.02 -30.58 -8.64
CA VAL A 212 -3.91 -29.20 -8.13
C VAL A 212 -2.85 -28.41 -8.90
N LYS A 213 -1.71 -29.04 -9.21
CA LYS A 213 -0.66 -28.44 -10.04
C LYS A 213 -1.14 -28.11 -11.45
N ALA A 214 -1.79 -29.05 -12.14
CA ALA A 214 -2.33 -28.83 -13.47
C ALA A 214 -3.36 -27.68 -13.47
N ALA A 215 -4.26 -27.67 -12.49
CA ALA A 215 -5.23 -26.59 -12.33
C ALA A 215 -4.56 -25.24 -12.03
N ALA A 216 -3.53 -25.21 -11.18
CA ALA A 216 -2.78 -23.99 -10.89
C ALA A 216 -2.14 -23.42 -12.17
N GLU A 217 -1.51 -24.25 -13.00
CA GLU A 217 -0.96 -23.82 -14.29
C GLU A 217 -2.03 -23.29 -15.23
N TYR A 218 -3.17 -23.98 -15.32
CA TYR A 218 -4.33 -23.57 -16.12
C TYR A 218 -4.85 -22.19 -15.71
N TRP A 219 -5.14 -21.99 -14.43
CA TRP A 219 -5.71 -20.74 -13.93
C TRP A 219 -4.72 -19.57 -13.96
N LEU A 220 -3.43 -19.82 -13.76
CA LEU A 220 -2.41 -18.79 -13.91
C LEU A 220 -2.27 -18.33 -15.37
N GLN A 221 -2.38 -19.25 -16.34
CA GLN A 221 -2.43 -18.91 -17.76
C GLN A 221 -3.73 -18.18 -18.14
N PHE A 222 -4.85 -18.54 -17.49
CA PHE A 222 -6.14 -17.89 -17.67
C PHE A 222 -6.11 -16.40 -17.23
N GLY A 223 -5.27 -16.07 -16.25
CA GLY A 223 -4.98 -14.69 -15.88
C GLY A 223 -4.93 -14.40 -14.38
N PHE A 224 -5.10 -15.38 -13.50
CA PHE A 224 -4.98 -15.16 -12.06
C PHE A 224 -3.57 -14.75 -11.65
N ASP A 225 -3.47 -13.92 -10.61
CA ASP A 225 -2.22 -13.38 -10.06
C ASP A 225 -1.69 -14.18 -8.88
N GLY A 226 -2.38 -15.23 -8.46
CA GLY A 226 -1.90 -16.13 -7.45
C GLY A 226 -2.86 -17.27 -7.15
N ILE A 227 -2.38 -18.22 -6.37
CA ILE A 227 -3.12 -19.39 -5.91
C ILE A 227 -3.08 -19.41 -4.37
N LYS A 228 -4.24 -19.61 -3.75
CA LYS A 228 -4.41 -19.87 -2.32
C LYS A 228 -4.65 -21.37 -2.11
N ILE A 229 -4.02 -21.92 -1.08
CA ILE A 229 -4.09 -23.32 -0.70
C ILE A 229 -4.40 -23.42 0.80
N SER A 230 -5.48 -24.11 1.16
CA SER A 230 -5.84 -24.38 2.55
C SER A 230 -5.08 -25.59 3.13
N ASP A 231 -5.00 -25.66 4.46
CA ASP A 231 -4.27 -26.70 5.21
C ASP A 231 -2.87 -26.98 4.66
N PHE A 232 -2.10 -25.91 4.57
CA PHE A 232 -0.78 -25.88 3.97
C PHE A 232 0.22 -26.87 4.60
N ASN A 233 0.07 -27.25 5.87
CA ASN A 233 0.90 -28.27 6.50
C ASN A 233 0.83 -29.61 5.77
N VAL A 234 -0.36 -29.96 5.31
CA VAL A 234 -0.62 -31.21 4.59
C VAL A 234 -0.01 -31.12 3.19
N ALA A 235 -0.25 -30.00 2.50
CA ALA A 235 0.27 -29.74 1.16
C ALA A 235 1.81 -29.69 1.11
N SER A 236 2.43 -28.98 2.05
CA SER A 236 3.89 -28.78 2.10
C SER A 236 4.68 -30.01 2.53
N SER A 237 4.02 -31.00 3.15
CA SER A 237 4.63 -32.27 3.51
C SER A 237 4.71 -33.26 2.33
N SER A 238 4.00 -33.00 1.22
CA SER A 238 4.06 -33.82 0.02
C SER A 238 5.37 -33.61 -0.75
N ILE A 239 5.87 -34.67 -1.38
CA ILE A 239 7.09 -34.65 -2.19
C ILE A 239 6.90 -33.76 -3.43
N GLU A 240 5.68 -33.72 -3.97
CA GLU A 240 5.27 -32.97 -5.14
C GLU A 240 5.12 -31.46 -4.87
N TRP A 241 5.26 -31.00 -3.62
CA TRP A 241 5.17 -29.58 -3.24
C TRP A 241 6.11 -28.71 -4.07
N LEU A 242 7.37 -29.13 -4.25
CA LEU A 242 8.37 -28.37 -4.99
C LEU A 242 7.97 -28.18 -6.46
N GLU A 243 7.26 -29.15 -7.04
CA GLU A 243 6.77 -29.03 -8.41
C GLU A 243 5.62 -28.03 -8.52
N LEU A 244 4.70 -28.03 -7.55
CA LEU A 244 3.61 -27.05 -7.48
C LEU A 244 4.16 -25.63 -7.24
N GLN A 245 5.10 -25.49 -6.32
CA GLN A 245 5.79 -24.24 -6.07
C GLN A 245 6.47 -23.73 -7.36
N ALA A 246 7.20 -24.60 -8.07
CA ALA A 246 7.85 -24.25 -9.33
C ALA A 246 6.83 -23.90 -10.43
N ALA A 247 5.66 -24.55 -10.47
CA ALA A 247 4.61 -24.22 -11.43
C ALA A 247 4.06 -22.79 -11.21
N VAL A 248 3.84 -22.40 -9.95
CA VAL A 248 3.32 -21.06 -9.61
C VAL A 248 4.38 -19.98 -9.72
N GLN A 249 5.61 -20.26 -9.29
CA GLN A 249 6.68 -19.26 -9.14
C GLN A 249 7.69 -19.28 -10.30
N GLY A 250 7.71 -20.31 -11.15
CA GLY A 250 8.73 -20.53 -12.17
C GLY A 250 8.71 -19.53 -13.32
N ASN A 251 7.60 -18.81 -13.53
CA ASN A 251 7.46 -17.80 -14.58
C ASN A 251 7.77 -16.36 -14.10
N ARG A 252 8.53 -16.20 -13.01
CA ARG A 252 8.96 -14.89 -12.48
C ARG A 252 10.13 -14.35 -13.32
N THR A 253 9.81 -13.63 -14.39
CA THR A 253 10.80 -12.74 -15.03
C THR A 253 10.75 -11.37 -14.38
N ASP A 254 11.87 -10.65 -14.33
CA ASP A 254 11.98 -9.33 -13.66
C ASP A 254 10.98 -8.28 -14.19
N ASP A 255 10.53 -8.42 -15.45
CA ASP A 255 9.59 -7.50 -16.10
C ASP A 255 8.10 -7.89 -15.91
N THR A 256 7.82 -9.04 -15.29
CA THR A 256 6.45 -9.57 -15.12
C THR A 256 5.96 -9.48 -13.69
N LYS A 257 4.69 -9.12 -13.52
CA LYS A 257 4.02 -9.11 -12.21
C LYS A 257 4.14 -10.48 -11.54
N LYS A 258 4.75 -10.53 -10.35
CA LYS A 258 4.98 -11.79 -9.59
C LYS A 258 3.65 -12.47 -9.24
N LYS A 259 3.57 -13.77 -9.50
CA LYS A 259 2.44 -14.63 -9.10
C LYS A 259 2.62 -15.08 -7.65
N ALA A 260 1.57 -14.95 -6.83
CA ALA A 260 1.61 -15.24 -5.40
C ALA A 260 1.16 -16.67 -5.09
N LEU A 261 1.89 -17.35 -4.21
CA LEU A 261 1.45 -18.59 -3.57
C LEU A 261 1.08 -18.31 -2.12
N ILE A 262 -0.21 -18.40 -1.80
CA ILE A 262 -0.75 -18.13 -0.47
C ILE A 262 -1.08 -19.45 0.23
N GLY A 263 -0.40 -19.75 1.33
CA GLY A 263 -0.74 -20.88 2.19
C GLY A 263 -1.64 -20.45 3.33
N VAL A 264 -2.54 -21.34 3.77
CA VAL A 264 -3.29 -21.16 5.02
C VAL A 264 -2.96 -22.28 5.99
N VAL A 265 -2.67 -21.93 7.23
CA VAL A 265 -2.42 -22.87 8.33
C VAL A 265 -3.36 -22.57 9.49
N THR A 266 -3.84 -23.63 10.14
CA THR A 266 -4.71 -23.50 11.32
C THR A 266 -4.12 -24.29 12.48
N SER A 267 -4.26 -23.76 13.70
CA SER A 267 -3.81 -24.40 14.95
C SER A 267 -2.30 -24.71 15.01
N VAL A 268 -1.48 -23.86 14.40
CA VAL A 268 -0.01 -23.97 14.35
C VAL A 268 0.62 -22.90 15.24
N SER A 269 1.79 -23.18 15.85
CA SER A 269 2.50 -22.20 16.67
C SER A 269 3.18 -21.11 15.83
N ALA A 270 3.49 -19.95 16.41
CA ALA A 270 4.18 -18.87 15.70
C ALA A 270 5.60 -19.28 15.24
N GLU A 271 6.27 -20.11 16.04
CA GLU A 271 7.57 -20.68 15.72
C GLU A 271 7.51 -21.61 14.50
N ASP A 272 6.50 -22.46 14.42
CA ASP A 272 6.30 -23.37 13.30
C ASP A 272 5.90 -22.60 12.02
N VAL A 273 5.08 -21.54 12.13
CA VAL A 273 4.78 -20.62 11.02
C VAL A 273 6.05 -20.00 10.46
N ASN A 274 6.93 -19.50 11.33
CA ASN A 274 8.24 -18.96 10.94
C ASN A 274 9.11 -20.03 10.24
N GLN A 275 9.11 -21.26 10.76
CA GLN A 275 9.83 -22.36 10.12
C GLN A 275 9.28 -22.67 8.72
N LEU A 276 7.96 -22.79 8.58
CA LEU A 276 7.30 -23.10 7.30
C LEU A 276 7.60 -22.06 6.22
N ILE A 277 7.55 -20.77 6.55
CA ILE A 277 7.87 -19.70 5.60
C ILE A 277 9.30 -19.86 5.07
N ASN A 278 10.26 -20.18 5.95
CA ASN A 278 11.67 -20.32 5.58
C ASN A 278 11.98 -21.62 4.82
N THR A 279 11.24 -22.70 5.05
CA THR A 279 11.52 -24.01 4.43
C THR A 279 10.76 -24.27 3.14
N THR A 280 9.53 -23.76 3.02
CA THR A 280 8.61 -24.14 1.93
C THR A 280 8.64 -23.18 0.75
N GLY A 281 9.19 -21.97 0.92
CA GLY A 281 9.25 -20.93 -0.12
C GLY A 281 7.87 -20.37 -0.52
N VAL A 282 6.86 -20.51 0.34
CA VAL A 282 5.56 -19.85 0.20
C VAL A 282 5.72 -18.33 0.25
N ASP A 283 4.94 -17.61 -0.56
CA ASP A 283 5.06 -16.15 -0.63
C ASP A 283 4.35 -15.44 0.52
N LEU A 284 3.19 -15.95 0.90
CA LEU A 284 2.37 -15.42 1.99
C LEU A 284 1.72 -16.56 2.77
N LEU A 285 1.88 -16.58 4.09
CA LEU A 285 1.24 -17.56 4.97
C LEU A 285 0.21 -16.88 5.87
N LEU A 286 -1.04 -17.31 5.78
CA LEU A 286 -2.15 -16.85 6.61
C LEU A 286 -2.39 -17.85 7.76
N SER A 287 -2.52 -17.37 8.99
CA SER A 287 -2.71 -18.21 10.19
C SER A 287 -3.86 -17.74 11.08
N ASP A 288 -4.36 -18.62 11.95
CA ASP A 288 -5.38 -18.32 12.96
C ASP A 288 -4.79 -17.91 14.33
N LEU A 289 -3.52 -17.52 14.37
CA LEU A 289 -2.78 -17.16 15.59
C LEU A 289 -3.45 -16.05 16.41
N LEU A 290 -4.19 -15.14 15.75
CA LEU A 290 -4.91 -14.06 16.42
C LEU A 290 -6.25 -14.50 17.03
N ASP A 291 -6.84 -15.61 16.57
CA ASP A 291 -8.20 -16.00 16.96
C ASP A 291 -8.20 -16.81 18.27
N LYS A 292 -7.44 -17.91 18.28
CA LYS A 292 -7.49 -18.95 19.33
C LYS A 292 -6.60 -18.71 20.54
N SER A 293 -5.73 -17.70 20.50
CA SER A 293 -4.66 -17.55 21.47
C SER A 293 -5.01 -16.50 22.54
N GLY A 294 -4.57 -16.71 23.78
CA GLY A 294 -4.70 -15.71 24.83
C GLY A 294 -3.92 -14.44 24.47
N GLY A 295 -4.18 -13.32 25.14
CA GLY A 295 -3.53 -12.06 24.74
C GLY A 295 -1.99 -12.12 24.81
N LYS A 296 -1.41 -12.91 25.71
CA LYS A 296 0.04 -13.17 25.74
C LYS A 296 0.53 -13.89 24.50
N GLU A 297 -0.15 -14.96 24.11
CA GLU A 297 0.21 -15.76 22.95
C GLU A 297 0.03 -14.96 21.66
N ARG A 298 -0.99 -14.10 21.57
CA ARG A 298 -1.17 -13.15 20.46
C ARG A 298 0.03 -12.21 20.33
N ILE A 299 0.43 -11.57 21.43
CA ILE A 299 1.56 -10.63 21.44
C ILE A 299 2.85 -11.37 21.06
N LYS A 300 3.07 -12.57 21.63
CA LYS A 300 4.24 -13.40 21.30
C LYS A 300 4.28 -13.74 19.81
N ALA A 301 3.14 -14.10 19.22
CA ALA A 301 3.04 -14.37 17.79
C ALA A 301 3.37 -13.14 16.93
N MET A 302 2.85 -11.96 17.30
CA MET A 302 3.15 -10.69 16.63
C MET A 302 4.65 -10.38 16.68
N ASP A 303 5.28 -10.51 17.84
CA ASP A 303 6.69 -10.19 18.01
C ASP A 303 7.59 -11.13 17.20
N ILE A 304 7.33 -12.44 17.21
CA ILE A 304 8.10 -13.44 16.45
C ILE A 304 8.00 -13.18 14.94
N LEU A 305 6.79 -12.94 14.45
CA LEU A 305 6.50 -12.83 13.01
C LEU A 305 6.71 -11.42 12.45
N SER A 306 6.95 -10.42 13.32
CA SER A 306 7.16 -9.02 12.92
C SER A 306 8.29 -8.81 11.89
N SER A 307 9.35 -9.63 11.98
CA SER A 307 10.49 -9.60 11.05
C SER A 307 10.16 -10.14 9.66
N MET A 308 9.11 -10.95 9.53
CA MET A 308 8.69 -11.61 8.30
C MET A 308 7.54 -10.87 7.59
N GLN A 309 7.50 -9.54 7.71
CA GLN A 309 6.39 -8.71 7.22
C GLN A 309 6.08 -8.86 5.72
N GLY A 310 7.00 -9.39 4.91
CA GLY A 310 6.76 -9.66 3.49
C GLY A 310 6.02 -10.96 3.18
N SER A 311 5.92 -11.87 4.15
CA SER A 311 5.44 -13.24 3.96
C SER A 311 4.39 -13.70 4.98
N VAL A 312 3.92 -12.81 5.85
CA VAL A 312 2.88 -13.11 6.85
C VAL A 312 1.59 -12.37 6.51
N GLY A 313 0.50 -13.12 6.45
CA GLY A 313 -0.86 -12.61 6.37
C GLY A 313 -1.53 -12.62 7.75
N TRP A 314 -2.11 -11.49 8.15
CA TRP A 314 -2.83 -11.35 9.40
C TRP A 314 -4.33 -11.22 9.16
N GLY A 315 -5.12 -12.07 9.78
CA GLY A 315 -6.56 -11.92 9.81
C GLY A 315 -7.15 -12.60 11.04
N LEU A 316 -8.24 -12.05 11.56
CA LEU A 316 -8.99 -12.65 12.66
C LEU A 316 -10.16 -13.43 12.06
N GLY A 317 -10.12 -14.76 12.11
CA GLY A 317 -11.11 -15.63 11.45
C GLY A 317 -10.86 -15.88 9.95
N ALA A 318 -10.05 -15.04 9.29
CA ALA A 318 -9.74 -15.12 7.85
C ALA A 318 -9.18 -16.48 7.40
N ALA A 319 -8.33 -17.13 8.21
CA ALA A 319 -7.80 -18.46 7.92
C ALA A 319 -8.89 -19.54 7.79
N GLN A 320 -10.04 -19.33 8.43
CA GLN A 320 -11.20 -20.23 8.40
C GLN A 320 -12.34 -19.62 7.56
N ASN A 321 -12.06 -18.57 6.78
CA ASN A 321 -13.05 -17.78 6.03
C ASN A 321 -14.21 -17.24 6.89
N ASN A 322 -13.98 -17.01 8.19
CA ASN A 322 -14.96 -16.41 9.10
C ASN A 322 -14.85 -14.88 9.11
N GLN A 323 -15.98 -14.18 9.28
CA GLN A 323 -15.99 -12.74 9.54
C GLN A 323 -15.50 -12.42 10.96
N LEU A 324 -14.91 -11.24 11.15
CA LEU A 324 -14.47 -10.67 12.43
C LEU A 324 -15.60 -10.66 13.46
N SER A 325 -16.82 -10.33 13.04
CA SER A 325 -18.01 -10.25 13.91
C SER A 325 -18.36 -11.57 14.59
N LYS A 326 -17.97 -12.70 13.99
CA LYS A 326 -18.15 -14.05 14.55
C LYS A 326 -17.19 -14.31 15.71
N SER A 327 -15.96 -13.79 15.60
CA SER A 327 -14.93 -13.93 16.64
C SER A 327 -15.04 -12.87 17.73
N THR A 328 -15.47 -11.65 17.42
CA THR A 328 -15.45 -10.54 18.38
C THR A 328 -16.41 -9.39 18.01
N SER A 329 -16.90 -8.69 19.04
CA SER A 329 -17.60 -7.41 18.87
C SER A 329 -16.66 -6.20 18.71
N LEU A 330 -15.35 -6.38 18.93
CA LEU A 330 -14.35 -5.31 18.90
C LEU A 330 -13.83 -5.02 17.47
N ILE A 331 -14.75 -4.87 16.51
CA ILE A 331 -14.43 -4.83 15.07
C ILE A 331 -13.46 -3.69 14.72
N ARG A 332 -13.75 -2.46 15.17
CA ARG A 332 -12.91 -1.29 14.87
C ARG A 332 -11.50 -1.39 15.46
N LEU A 333 -11.37 -2.01 16.63
CA LEU A 333 -10.10 -2.25 17.30
C LEU A 333 -9.22 -3.21 16.48
N TYR A 334 -9.77 -4.35 16.07
CA TYR A 334 -9.01 -5.32 15.28
C TYR A 334 -8.72 -4.84 13.87
N GLN A 335 -9.61 -4.06 13.26
CA GLN A 335 -9.31 -3.38 11.99
C GLN A 335 -8.08 -2.47 12.14
N LEU A 336 -8.03 -1.62 13.18
CA LEU A 336 -6.86 -0.75 13.42
C LEU A 336 -5.59 -1.56 13.65
N LEU A 337 -5.67 -2.61 14.48
CA LEU A 337 -4.54 -3.50 14.74
C LEU A 337 -4.02 -4.14 13.44
N LEU A 338 -4.89 -4.79 12.66
CA LEU A 338 -4.53 -5.46 11.40
C LEU A 338 -3.92 -4.48 10.39
N PHE A 339 -4.50 -3.29 10.22
CA PHE A 339 -3.97 -2.29 9.29
C PHE A 339 -2.64 -1.68 9.73
N THR A 340 -2.28 -1.73 11.01
CA THR A 340 -1.03 -1.12 11.52
C THR A 340 0.06 -2.13 11.84
N MET A 341 -0.25 -3.43 11.88
CA MET A 341 0.73 -4.49 12.06
C MET A 341 1.64 -4.69 10.83
N PRO A 342 2.89 -5.12 11.04
CA PRO A 342 3.80 -5.53 9.98
C PRO A 342 3.33 -6.86 9.36
N GLY A 343 3.13 -6.91 8.04
CA GLY A 343 2.48 -8.04 7.36
C GLY A 343 1.29 -7.61 6.53
N THR A 344 0.68 -8.53 5.81
CA THR A 344 -0.46 -8.26 4.93
C THR A 344 -1.78 -8.42 5.68
N PRO A 345 -2.60 -7.38 5.86
CA PRO A 345 -3.91 -7.54 6.48
C PRO A 345 -4.87 -8.26 5.53
N VAL A 346 -5.55 -9.28 6.03
CA VAL A 346 -6.51 -10.11 5.30
C VAL A 346 -7.87 -10.00 5.98
N PHE A 347 -8.88 -9.62 5.21
CA PHE A 347 -10.26 -9.46 5.66
C PHE A 347 -11.19 -10.33 4.83
N THR A 348 -12.21 -10.89 5.48
CA THR A 348 -13.31 -11.60 4.83
C THR A 348 -14.38 -10.60 4.42
N TYR A 349 -15.12 -10.89 3.34
CA TYR A 349 -16.23 -10.02 2.95
C TYR A 349 -17.24 -9.81 4.08
N GLY A 350 -17.68 -8.56 4.24
CA GLY A 350 -18.55 -8.14 5.34
C GLY A 350 -17.81 -7.58 6.55
N ASP A 351 -16.51 -7.83 6.71
CA ASP A 351 -15.73 -7.27 7.82
C ASP A 351 -15.68 -5.75 7.79
N GLU A 352 -15.68 -5.15 6.61
CA GLU A 352 -15.63 -3.69 6.44
C GLU A 352 -16.91 -2.99 6.87
N ILE A 353 -18.04 -3.71 6.94
CA ILE A 353 -19.30 -3.19 7.47
C ILE A 353 -19.62 -3.75 8.85
N GLY A 354 -18.87 -4.74 9.34
CA GLY A 354 -19.20 -5.47 10.56
C GLY A 354 -20.45 -6.33 10.42
N LEU A 355 -20.57 -7.04 9.29
CA LEU A 355 -21.70 -7.92 8.97
C LEU A 355 -21.87 -8.98 10.05
N ASN A 356 -23.01 -8.99 10.74
CA ASN A 356 -23.31 -10.03 11.73
C ASN A 356 -23.70 -11.33 11.03
N THR A 357 -23.02 -12.42 11.38
CA THR A 357 -23.22 -13.72 10.74
C THR A 357 -24.49 -14.44 11.18
N GLN A 358 -25.13 -14.04 12.30
CA GLN A 358 -26.31 -14.73 12.89
C GLN A 358 -26.18 -16.28 12.94
N GLY A 359 -24.96 -16.81 12.99
CA GLY A 359 -24.69 -18.25 12.95
C GLY A 359 -24.74 -18.91 11.56
N ALA A 360 -24.99 -18.16 10.49
CA ALA A 360 -24.84 -18.65 9.13
C ALA A 360 -23.36 -18.88 8.78
N ALA A 361 -23.08 -19.93 8.00
CA ALA A 361 -21.73 -20.22 7.51
C ALA A 361 -21.27 -19.17 6.48
N SER A 362 -22.17 -18.78 5.56
CA SER A 362 -21.95 -17.73 4.55
C SER A 362 -23.05 -16.67 4.66
N PRO A 363 -22.86 -15.57 5.41
CA PRO A 363 -23.87 -14.52 5.49
C PRO A 363 -23.98 -13.78 4.14
N LYS A 364 -25.20 -13.39 3.75
CA LYS A 364 -25.43 -12.62 2.53
C LYS A 364 -24.89 -11.19 2.70
N MET A 365 -24.10 -10.74 1.73
CA MET A 365 -23.50 -9.41 1.75
C MET A 365 -24.58 -8.33 1.60
N ILE A 366 -24.44 -7.27 2.40
CA ILE A 366 -25.40 -6.17 2.43
C ILE A 366 -24.81 -4.97 1.69
N TRP A 367 -25.40 -4.67 0.54
CA TRP A 367 -25.04 -3.53 -0.29
C TRP A 367 -25.91 -2.30 -0.01
N ASP A 368 -25.47 -1.14 -0.51
CA ASP A 368 -26.21 0.14 -0.48
C ASP A 368 -26.61 0.61 0.93
N ILE A 369 -25.76 0.33 1.93
CA ILE A 369 -26.01 0.64 3.35
C ILE A 369 -26.28 2.13 3.61
N GLU A 370 -25.67 3.04 2.84
CA GLU A 370 -25.86 4.49 2.96
C GLU A 370 -27.25 4.91 2.47
N LYS A 371 -27.74 4.27 1.41
CA LYS A 371 -29.08 4.50 0.89
C LYS A 371 -30.14 4.00 1.86
N LYS A 372 -29.94 2.79 2.42
CA LYS A 372 -30.85 2.23 3.44
C LYS A 372 -30.92 3.10 4.69
N LEU A 373 -29.79 3.65 5.13
CA LEU A 373 -29.77 4.59 6.26
C LEU A 373 -30.58 5.87 5.95
N LEU A 374 -30.45 6.41 4.73
CA LEU A 374 -31.25 7.58 4.31
C LEU A 374 -32.75 7.28 4.27
N GLU A 375 -33.14 6.11 3.78
CA GLU A 375 -34.55 5.69 3.76
C GLU A 375 -35.13 5.48 5.17
N LEU A 376 -34.30 5.08 6.13
CA LEU A 376 -34.68 4.87 7.53
C LEU A 376 -34.69 6.15 8.36
N ALA A 377 -33.94 7.19 7.97
CA ALA A 377 -33.96 8.49 8.65
C ALA A 377 -35.35 9.16 8.60
N ASP A 378 -36.18 8.79 7.63
CA ASP A 378 -37.57 9.23 7.50
C ASP A 378 -38.56 8.31 8.27
N ALA A 379 -38.08 7.20 8.85
CA ALA A 379 -38.88 6.19 9.55
C ALA A 379 -38.72 6.28 11.08
N VAL A 380 -39.75 5.91 11.84
CA VAL A 380 -39.80 6.03 13.33
C VAL A 380 -39.00 4.92 14.05
N ASN A 381 -38.15 4.16 13.34
CA ASN A 381 -37.46 3.00 13.93
C ASN A 381 -36.02 3.35 14.36
N GLU A 382 -35.90 3.98 15.54
CA GLU A 382 -34.63 4.46 16.11
C GLU A 382 -33.58 3.35 16.30
N THR A 383 -33.99 2.11 16.60
CA THR A 383 -33.06 0.99 16.81
C THR A 383 -32.45 0.52 15.50
N ALA A 384 -33.26 0.41 14.44
CA ALA A 384 -32.76 0.08 13.11
C ALA A 384 -31.82 1.19 12.61
N GLU A 385 -32.21 2.45 12.74
CA GLU A 385 -31.36 3.58 12.32
C GLU A 385 -29.98 3.54 13.00
N ALA A 386 -29.93 3.24 14.31
CA ALA A 386 -28.68 3.12 15.05
C ALA A 386 -27.77 1.99 14.52
N GLU A 387 -28.34 0.82 14.21
CA GLU A 387 -27.61 -0.33 13.63
C GLU A 387 -27.02 0.01 12.25
N TRP A 388 -27.83 0.59 11.35
CA TRP A 388 -27.35 1.00 10.02
C TRP A 388 -26.30 2.12 10.09
N LYS A 389 -26.43 3.03 11.05
CA LYS A 389 -25.43 4.08 11.31
C LYS A 389 -24.11 3.49 11.79
N GLU A 390 -24.13 2.42 12.59
CA GLU A 390 -22.93 1.70 12.99
C GLU A 390 -22.23 1.06 11.79
N HIS A 391 -22.95 0.35 10.91
CA HIS A 391 -22.39 -0.22 9.68
C HIS A 391 -21.70 0.83 8.79
N VAL A 392 -22.35 2.00 8.59
CA VAL A 392 -21.77 3.12 7.84
C VAL A 392 -20.52 3.68 8.54
N THR A 393 -20.52 3.72 9.87
CA THR A 393 -19.37 4.19 10.65
C THR A 393 -18.19 3.23 10.54
N ILE A 394 -18.42 1.92 10.63
CA ILE A 394 -17.39 0.90 10.45
C ILE A 394 -16.81 0.97 9.02
N LYS A 395 -17.66 1.12 7.99
CA LYS A 395 -17.19 1.27 6.60
C LYS A 395 -16.29 2.48 6.40
N LYS A 396 -16.66 3.63 6.95
CA LYS A 396 -15.83 4.86 6.91
C LYS A 396 -14.51 4.68 7.65
N TRP A 397 -14.55 4.01 8.80
CA TRP A 397 -13.37 3.70 9.61
C TRP A 397 -12.40 2.77 8.84
N PHE A 398 -12.91 1.67 8.31
CA PHE A 398 -12.13 0.72 7.49
C PHE A 398 -11.47 1.42 6.30
N LYS A 399 -12.24 2.23 5.56
CA LYS A 399 -11.71 3.00 4.43
C LYS A 399 -10.60 3.96 4.87
N SER A 400 -10.78 4.67 5.99
CA SER A 400 -9.78 5.61 6.49
C SER A 400 -8.46 4.92 6.85
N LEU A 401 -8.53 3.75 7.48
CA LEU A 401 -7.36 2.92 7.79
C LEU A 401 -6.66 2.40 6.53
N SER A 402 -7.45 1.91 5.56
CA SER A 402 -6.93 1.42 4.29
C SER A 402 -6.26 2.53 3.47
N ASP A 403 -6.88 3.70 3.37
CA ASP A 403 -6.32 4.89 2.73
C ASP A 403 -5.04 5.37 3.44
N LEU A 404 -4.99 5.30 4.78
CA LEU A 404 -3.80 5.67 5.56
C LEU A 404 -2.65 4.71 5.31
N ARG A 405 -2.91 3.39 5.41
CA ARG A 405 -1.90 2.37 5.15
C ARG A 405 -1.34 2.49 3.73
N GLY A 406 -2.18 2.71 2.72
CA GLY A 406 -1.72 2.86 1.33
C GLY A 406 -0.86 4.11 1.05
N LYS A 407 -0.87 5.11 1.94
CA LYS A 407 -0.11 6.36 1.79
C LYS A 407 1.19 6.36 2.61
N GLU A 408 1.14 5.78 3.81
CA GLU A 408 2.21 5.91 4.79
C GLU A 408 3.23 4.77 4.68
N ARG A 409 4.48 5.12 4.34
CA ARG A 409 5.58 4.16 4.19
C ARG A 409 5.89 3.41 5.49
N SER A 410 5.80 4.11 6.62
CA SER A 410 5.96 3.53 7.96
C SER A 410 4.96 2.42 8.25
N LEU A 411 3.73 2.50 7.74
CA LEU A 411 2.73 1.45 7.95
C LEU A 411 2.87 0.30 6.94
N LEU A 412 3.32 0.59 5.70
CA LEU A 412 3.51 -0.42 4.66
C LEU A 412 4.69 -1.35 4.96
N HIS A 413 5.88 -0.79 5.16
CA HIS A 413 7.13 -1.56 5.29
C HIS A 413 8.06 -1.01 6.38
N GLY A 414 7.52 -0.18 7.27
CA GLY A 414 8.26 0.33 8.41
C GLY A 414 8.63 -0.75 9.42
N ASP A 415 9.77 -0.54 10.07
CA ASP A 415 10.32 -1.40 11.11
C ASP A 415 9.38 -1.38 12.34
N TYR A 416 9.33 -2.50 13.07
CA TYR A 416 8.44 -2.72 14.22
C TYR A 416 9.24 -2.74 15.52
N TYR A 417 8.77 -1.99 16.53
CA TYR A 417 9.34 -1.97 17.87
C TYR A 417 8.24 -2.09 18.92
N SER A 418 8.32 -3.10 19.78
CA SER A 418 7.42 -3.23 20.93
C SER A 418 7.72 -2.14 21.97
N LEU A 419 6.69 -1.46 22.46
CA LEU A 419 6.79 -0.37 23.45
C LEU A 419 6.15 -0.74 24.79
N TYR A 420 5.12 -1.58 24.76
CA TYR A 420 4.39 -2.05 25.93
C TYR A 420 3.71 -3.37 25.61
N SER A 421 3.72 -4.30 26.57
CA SER A 421 3.05 -5.59 26.45
C SER A 421 2.47 -6.02 27.80
N ALA A 422 1.19 -6.35 27.81
CA ALA A 422 0.48 -6.95 28.95
C ALA A 422 -0.51 -8.02 28.46
N ASP A 423 -1.18 -8.71 29.38
CA ASP A 423 -2.10 -9.80 29.05
C ASP A 423 -3.28 -9.35 28.17
N SER A 424 -3.70 -8.09 28.31
CA SER A 424 -4.89 -7.52 27.65
C SER A 424 -4.60 -6.35 26.72
N SER A 425 -3.35 -5.91 26.61
CA SER A 425 -2.99 -4.73 25.84
C SER A 425 -1.57 -4.78 25.30
N ILE A 426 -1.37 -4.06 24.20
CA ILE A 426 -0.08 -3.92 23.53
C ILE A 426 0.06 -2.49 23.02
N ALA A 427 1.30 -1.98 23.00
CA ALA A 427 1.65 -0.85 22.18
C ALA A 427 2.94 -1.11 21.42
N PHE A 428 2.99 -0.68 20.17
CA PHE A 428 4.16 -0.82 19.32
C PHE A 428 4.32 0.39 18.39
N LEU A 429 5.54 0.61 17.96
CA LEU A 429 5.99 1.69 17.11
C LEU A 429 6.32 1.16 15.71
N ARG A 430 5.83 1.86 14.68
CA ARG A 430 6.19 1.66 13.27
C ARG A 430 6.99 2.86 12.77
N ILE A 431 8.19 2.63 12.26
CA ILE A 431 9.06 3.69 11.73
C ILE A 431 9.56 3.38 10.32
N TRP A 432 9.64 4.41 9.49
CA TRP A 432 10.38 4.36 8.24
C TRP A 432 11.20 5.65 8.06
N ASP A 433 12.31 5.53 7.35
CA ASP A 433 13.26 6.62 7.16
C ASP A 433 12.58 7.88 6.59
N GLN A 434 12.86 9.02 7.23
CA GLN A 434 12.33 10.36 6.92
C GLN A 434 10.79 10.45 6.79
N SER A 435 10.06 9.47 7.31
CA SER A 435 8.59 9.41 7.24
C SER A 435 7.98 9.63 8.61
N ASP A 436 6.70 9.97 8.64
CA ASP A 436 5.96 10.08 9.90
C ASP A 436 5.93 8.74 10.63
N ARG A 437 6.08 8.80 11.96
CA ARG A 437 6.19 7.64 12.83
C ARG A 437 4.85 7.41 13.51
N TYR A 438 4.49 6.14 13.70
CA TYR A 438 3.18 5.76 14.21
C TYR A 438 3.27 4.84 15.42
N ILE A 439 2.53 5.16 16.48
CA ILE A 439 2.36 4.27 17.65
C ILE A 439 0.94 3.73 17.63
N THR A 440 0.81 2.42 17.55
CA THR A 440 -0.45 1.74 17.76
C THR A 440 -0.51 1.29 19.21
N ALA A 441 -1.59 1.61 19.91
CA ALA A 441 -1.87 1.14 21.26
C ALA A 441 -3.28 0.56 21.31
N VAL A 442 -3.42 -0.64 21.89
CA VAL A 442 -4.66 -1.40 21.89
C VAL A 442 -4.89 -2.03 23.26
N ASN A 443 -6.13 -1.94 23.76
CA ASN A 443 -6.63 -2.64 24.93
C ASN A 443 -7.85 -3.49 24.55
N TRP A 444 -7.66 -4.80 24.41
CA TRP A 444 -8.75 -5.76 24.20
C TRP A 444 -9.30 -6.36 25.50
N GLY A 445 -8.82 -5.87 26.65
CA GLY A 445 -9.32 -6.24 27.97
C GLY A 445 -10.68 -5.64 28.29
N THR A 446 -11.25 -6.11 29.40
CA THR A 446 -12.54 -5.66 29.93
C THR A 446 -12.41 -4.50 30.92
N THR A 447 -11.18 -4.14 31.32
CA THR A 447 -10.88 -3.05 32.24
C THR A 447 -10.03 -1.98 31.56
N PRO A 448 -10.17 -0.70 31.96
CA PRO A 448 -9.22 0.33 31.54
C PRO A 448 -7.80 -0.02 31.96
N GLU A 449 -6.84 0.25 31.09
CA GLU A 449 -5.43 -0.06 31.32
C GLU A 449 -4.56 1.17 31.02
N LYS A 450 -3.52 1.38 31.84
CA LYS A 450 -2.56 2.48 31.68
C LYS A 450 -1.30 1.92 31.05
N LEU A 451 -1.04 2.31 29.80
CA LEU A 451 0.11 1.89 29.02
C LEU A 451 1.24 2.90 29.22
N THR A 452 2.42 2.41 29.58
CA THR A 452 3.64 3.22 29.75
C THR A 452 4.61 2.84 28.63
N PHE A 453 4.96 3.77 27.76
CA PHE A 453 5.78 3.45 26.60
C PHE A 453 7.26 3.40 26.98
N THR A 454 7.87 2.24 26.75
CA THR A 454 9.29 2.05 27.03
C THR A 454 9.96 1.55 25.76
N LEU A 455 10.84 2.37 25.18
CA LEU A 455 11.61 1.98 24.01
C LEU A 455 12.96 1.41 24.45
N THR A 456 13.30 0.22 23.99
CA THR A 456 14.65 -0.33 24.15
C THR A 456 15.65 0.53 23.38
N PRO A 457 16.81 0.91 23.97
CA PRO A 457 17.77 1.78 23.31
C PRO A 457 18.14 1.27 21.92
N THR A 458 17.69 2.01 20.90
CA THR A 458 17.92 1.71 19.49
C THR A 458 18.55 2.94 18.85
N GLU A 459 19.61 2.74 18.07
CA GLU A 459 20.37 3.83 17.47
C GLU A 459 19.47 4.71 16.58
N GLY A 460 19.39 6.01 16.89
CA GLY A 460 18.63 7.00 16.10
C GLY A 460 17.10 7.00 16.31
N VAL A 461 16.57 6.28 17.31
CA VAL A 461 15.14 6.25 17.61
C VAL A 461 14.88 6.77 19.02
N GLU A 462 14.31 7.97 19.11
CA GLU A 462 13.83 8.55 20.36
C GLU A 462 12.32 8.82 20.28
N LEU A 463 11.64 8.66 21.42
CA LEU A 463 10.24 9.03 21.59
C LEU A 463 10.14 10.50 22.02
N PRO A 464 9.33 11.33 21.34
CA PRO A 464 9.09 12.70 21.79
C PRO A 464 8.23 12.72 23.06
N GLU A 465 8.15 13.88 23.73
CA GLU A 465 7.25 14.04 24.89
C GLU A 465 5.77 13.90 24.52
N LYS A 466 5.40 14.26 23.29
CA LYS A 466 4.01 14.30 22.82
C LYS A 466 3.86 13.72 21.42
N ALA A 467 2.71 13.11 21.20
CA ALA A 467 2.24 12.68 19.88
C ALA A 467 0.84 13.23 19.60
N LYS A 468 0.47 13.23 18.32
CA LYS A 468 -0.86 13.61 17.83
C LYS A 468 -1.73 12.36 17.68
N VAL A 469 -2.99 12.43 18.09
CA VAL A 469 -3.96 11.34 17.85
C VAL A 469 -4.41 11.38 16.39
N GLN A 470 -4.10 10.34 15.63
CA GLN A 470 -4.48 10.24 14.22
C GLN A 470 -5.81 9.52 14.04
N LEU A 471 -6.01 8.39 14.72
CA LEU A 471 -7.27 7.64 14.74
C LEU A 471 -7.49 7.08 16.15
N SER A 472 -8.74 7.06 16.61
CA SER A 472 -9.09 6.53 17.93
C SER A 472 -10.47 5.89 17.89
N THR A 473 -10.63 4.77 18.60
CA THR A 473 -11.95 4.25 18.95
C THR A 473 -12.44 4.81 20.29
N ASP A 474 -11.52 5.29 21.15
CA ASP A 474 -11.82 5.87 22.46
C ASP A 474 -12.27 7.33 22.30
N GLU A 475 -13.48 7.65 22.76
CA GLU A 475 -14.07 8.99 22.69
C GLU A 475 -13.31 10.02 23.53
N ASN A 476 -12.56 9.57 24.56
CA ASN A 476 -11.75 10.45 25.39
C ASN A 476 -10.51 10.96 24.64
N LEU A 477 -10.07 10.23 23.61
CA LEU A 477 -8.91 10.56 22.79
C LEU A 477 -9.40 11.11 21.44
N LYS A 478 -9.66 12.42 21.42
CA LYS A 478 -10.15 13.10 20.21
C LYS A 478 -9.07 13.12 19.13
N VAL A 479 -9.47 12.86 17.89
CA VAL A 479 -8.62 13.02 16.71
C VAL A 479 -8.05 14.44 16.65
N ASP A 480 -6.80 14.56 16.21
CA ASP A 480 -5.98 15.78 16.16
C ASP A 480 -5.56 16.38 17.51
N SER A 481 -5.97 15.79 18.64
CA SER A 481 -5.48 16.21 19.96
C SER A 481 -4.03 15.75 20.20
N SER A 482 -3.33 16.43 21.09
CA SER A 482 -1.97 16.07 21.51
C SER A 482 -1.99 15.37 22.86
N VAL A 483 -1.31 14.23 22.95
CA VAL A 483 -1.22 13.38 24.16
C VAL A 483 0.24 13.21 24.58
N SER A 484 0.49 13.06 25.88
CA SER A 484 1.83 12.71 26.39
C SER A 484 2.15 11.25 26.08
N LEU A 485 3.40 10.99 25.68
CA LEU A 485 3.92 9.63 25.48
C LEU A 485 4.51 9.01 26.76
N ASP A 486 4.49 9.70 27.91
CA ASP A 486 4.91 9.09 29.18
C ASP A 486 3.99 7.92 29.55
N SER A 487 2.68 8.15 29.43
CA SER A 487 1.67 7.12 29.61
C SER A 487 0.32 7.54 29.04
N ILE A 488 -0.44 6.56 28.57
CA ILE A 488 -1.80 6.74 28.06
C ILE A 488 -2.73 5.74 28.72
N THR A 489 -3.92 6.18 29.09
CA THR A 489 -4.98 5.30 29.60
C THR A 489 -5.94 5.01 28.46
N LEU A 490 -6.18 3.73 28.19
CA LEU A 490 -7.18 3.28 27.22
C LEU A 490 -8.34 2.59 27.93
N GLY A 491 -9.58 2.94 27.53
CA GLY A 491 -10.77 2.22 27.95
C GLY A 491 -10.77 0.74 27.50
N PRO A 492 -11.71 -0.07 28.01
CA PRO A 492 -11.85 -1.45 27.60
C PRO A 492 -12.31 -1.56 26.14
N GLY A 493 -11.70 -2.47 25.38
CA GLY A 493 -11.99 -2.66 23.97
C GLY A 493 -11.63 -1.48 23.07
N GLN A 494 -10.70 -0.62 23.52
CA GLN A 494 -10.31 0.60 22.80
C GLN A 494 -8.93 0.51 22.16
N ALA A 495 -8.76 1.24 21.07
CA ALA A 495 -7.50 1.37 20.33
C ALA A 495 -7.28 2.82 19.90
N VAL A 496 -6.00 3.18 19.81
CA VAL A 496 -5.56 4.49 19.32
C VAL A 496 -4.33 4.33 18.43
N LEU A 497 -4.28 5.14 17.37
CA LEU A 497 -3.15 5.34 16.51
C LEU A 497 -2.64 6.76 16.70
N LEU A 498 -1.41 6.89 17.18
CA LEU A 498 -0.71 8.14 17.40
C LEU A 498 0.31 8.37 16.29
N GLN A 499 0.57 9.64 15.98
CA GLN A 499 1.50 10.08 14.95
C GLN A 499 2.44 11.13 15.50
N PHE A 500 3.71 11.06 15.11
CA PHE A 500 4.69 12.12 15.35
C PHE A 500 5.71 12.17 14.20
N PRO A 501 6.25 13.36 13.88
CA PRO A 501 7.13 13.53 12.74
C PRO A 501 8.53 12.95 12.99
N TYR A 502 9.27 12.71 11.91
CA TYR A 502 10.71 12.46 11.97
C TYR A 502 11.44 13.72 12.44
N ILE A 503 12.21 13.61 13.52
CA ILE A 503 13.10 14.65 14.02
C ILE A 503 14.50 14.23 13.59
N GLY A 504 15.06 14.95 12.61
CA GLY A 504 16.31 14.60 11.92
C GLY A 504 17.58 14.89 12.68
#